data_AF-B6B9M5-F1
#
_entry.id   AF-B6B9M5-F1
#
_cell.length_a   1.000
_cell.length_b   1.000
_cell.length_c   1.000
_cell.angle_alpha   90.00
_cell.angle_beta   90.00
_cell.angle_gamma   90.00
#
_symmetry.space_group_name_H-M   'P 1'
#
loop_
_entity.id
_entity.type
_entity.pdbx_description
1 polymer ?
#
loop_
_entity_poly.entity_id
_entity_poly.type
_entity_poly.pdbx_seq_one_letter_code
_entity_poly.pdbx_strand_id
1 'polypeptide(L)'
;MELTLQGGDVLRPGGLERGGEIALAEGHVAPAPAGRRVDLSGYLVLPGIVDVHGDGFERHLAPRRGAMKQMAEGVVAAEAELAANGITTAVLAQFYSWEGGLRSPEFAAQVFEAIKAVRHSVVTDLLPQLRFEIHMLEEYAGLAAKVAEWQVPYVVFNDHLPHDRLAAGKKPPRLTGQALKAGRNPEVHWQMLKDMHARREEAAGRLEALCAELAALGVRLGSHDDQTAEGRAVWRARGARIAEFPETLEAAEAARSAGDPVILGSPNVVRGGSHKGNASAVELIAMGLCDALASDYHYPSPRRAALMLERSGLLDLEGAWRLVSHGPAQLLGLNDRGTLEAGKRADILVLDKETQRVAATIAGGRVSYMAGEVAGRFLA
;
A
#
# COMPACT_ATOMS: atom_id res chain seq x y z
N MET A 1 -9.72 7.57 24.14
CA MET A 1 -10.50 8.81 23.93
C MET A 1 -11.97 8.42 23.92
N GLU A 2 -12.80 9.10 24.70
CA GLU A 2 -14.24 8.88 24.70
C GLU A 2 -14.94 10.13 24.16
N LEU A 3 -15.56 10.03 22.98
CA LEU A 3 -16.21 11.14 22.29
C LEU A 3 -17.42 10.68 21.49
N THR A 4 -18.36 11.59 21.27
CA THR A 4 -19.44 11.41 20.31
C THR A 4 -19.35 12.50 19.25
N LEU A 5 -19.03 12.14 18.02
CA LEU A 5 -18.98 13.04 16.87
C LEU A 5 -20.39 13.12 16.27
N GLN A 6 -20.98 14.30 16.18
CA GLN A 6 -22.39 14.49 15.78
C GLN A 6 -22.55 15.55 14.70
N GLY A 7 -23.62 15.49 13.90
CA GLY A 7 -23.99 16.53 12.93
C GLY A 7 -23.21 16.49 11.60
N GLY A 8 -22.14 15.69 11.51
CA GLY A 8 -21.45 15.42 10.25
C GLY A 8 -22.16 14.36 9.41
N ASP A 9 -21.87 14.30 8.11
CA ASP A 9 -22.39 13.22 7.28
C ASP A 9 -21.49 11.98 7.41
N VAL A 10 -22.02 10.87 7.92
CA VAL A 10 -21.25 9.67 8.26
C VAL A 10 -21.43 8.59 7.20
N LEU A 11 -20.34 8.10 6.61
CA LEU A 11 -20.39 6.97 5.69
C LEU A 11 -20.49 5.65 6.47
N ARG A 12 -21.66 5.03 6.42
CA ARG A 12 -21.99 3.73 7.03
C ARG A 12 -22.00 2.64 5.95
N PRO A 13 -21.99 1.35 6.36
CA PRO A 13 -22.48 0.30 5.47
C PRO A 13 -23.91 0.63 5.01
N GLY A 14 -24.17 0.61 3.71
CA GLY A 14 -25.46 0.96 3.11
C GLY A 14 -25.64 2.44 2.78
N GLY A 15 -24.62 3.27 2.98
CA GLY A 15 -24.56 4.62 2.40
C GLY A 15 -24.27 5.76 3.39
N LEU A 16 -24.47 6.99 2.91
CA LEU A 16 -24.15 8.21 3.64
C LEU A 16 -25.33 8.66 4.53
N GLU A 17 -25.15 8.61 5.84
CA GLU A 17 -26.07 9.13 6.85
C GLU A 17 -25.86 10.64 7.01
N ARG A 18 -26.85 11.47 6.64
CA ARG A 18 -26.74 12.93 6.74
C ARG A 18 -26.99 13.42 8.16
N GLY A 19 -26.09 14.27 8.68
CA GLY A 19 -26.20 14.79 10.05
C GLY A 19 -26.15 13.70 11.12
N GLY A 20 -25.45 12.61 10.84
CA GLY A 20 -25.38 11.42 11.69
C GLY A 20 -24.51 11.59 12.93
N GLU A 21 -24.37 10.49 13.67
CA GLU A 21 -23.61 10.44 14.92
C GLU A 21 -22.73 9.18 15.00
N ILE A 22 -21.48 9.34 15.44
CA ILE A 22 -20.58 8.23 15.72
C ILE A 22 -19.90 8.41 17.08
N ALA A 23 -20.05 7.42 17.94
CA ALA A 23 -19.44 7.39 19.26
C ALA A 23 -18.14 6.58 19.24
N LEU A 24 -17.16 7.03 20.01
CA LEU A 24 -15.85 6.43 20.17
C LEU A 24 -15.62 6.18 21.65
N ALA A 25 -15.19 4.98 22.02
CA ALA A 25 -14.78 4.65 23.38
C ALA A 25 -13.71 3.56 23.33
N GLU A 26 -12.70 3.65 24.21
CA GLU A 26 -11.65 2.62 24.33
C GLU A 26 -11.00 2.21 22.99
N GLY A 27 -10.82 3.18 22.07
CA GLY A 27 -10.19 2.94 20.77
C GLY A 27 -11.10 2.31 19.70
N HIS A 28 -12.38 2.12 20.00
CA HIS A 28 -13.37 1.49 19.12
C HIS A 28 -14.57 2.40 18.87
N VAL A 29 -15.31 2.10 17.80
CA VAL A 29 -16.64 2.67 17.55
C VAL A 29 -17.61 2.08 18.57
N ALA A 30 -18.20 2.91 19.40
CA ALA A 30 -19.14 2.50 20.45
C ALA A 30 -20.56 2.33 19.89
N PRO A 31 -21.38 1.41 20.46
CA PRO A 31 -22.76 1.18 20.03
C PRO A 31 -23.74 2.27 20.48
N ALA A 32 -23.31 3.14 21.40
CA ALA A 32 -24.10 4.22 21.97
C ALA A 32 -23.22 5.44 22.24
N PRO A 33 -23.81 6.64 22.35
CA PRO A 33 -23.10 7.87 22.71
C PRO A 33 -22.25 7.70 23.97
N ALA A 34 -21.01 8.19 23.91
CA ALA A 34 -20.04 8.16 25.01
C ALA A 34 -19.23 9.47 25.05
N GLY A 35 -18.79 9.84 26.24
CA GLY A 35 -17.91 10.99 26.46
C GLY A 35 -18.49 12.33 25.99
N ARG A 36 -17.58 13.25 25.60
CA ARG A 36 -17.94 14.61 25.16
C ARG A 36 -18.45 14.61 23.72
N ARG A 37 -19.48 15.43 23.46
CA ARG A 37 -20.02 15.65 22.11
C ARG A 37 -19.19 16.67 21.35
N VAL A 38 -18.84 16.35 20.10
CA VAL A 38 -18.12 17.23 19.17
C VAL A 38 -18.97 17.43 17.93
N ASP A 39 -19.31 18.68 17.64
CA ASP A 39 -20.10 19.03 16.45
C ASP A 39 -19.24 19.01 15.18
N LEU A 40 -19.57 18.13 14.24
CA LEU A 40 -18.98 17.99 12.92
C LEU A 40 -19.93 18.43 11.81
N SER A 41 -20.90 19.29 12.10
CA SER A 41 -21.68 19.99 11.07
C SER A 41 -20.75 20.65 10.05
N GLY A 42 -20.99 20.37 8.76
CA GLY A 42 -20.13 20.81 7.66
C GLY A 42 -19.00 19.85 7.27
N TYR A 43 -18.91 18.68 7.91
CA TYR A 43 -17.87 17.68 7.62
C TYR A 43 -18.46 16.34 7.15
N LEU A 44 -17.65 15.60 6.39
CA LEU A 44 -17.85 14.17 6.10
C LEU A 44 -17.03 13.34 7.07
N VAL A 45 -17.59 12.27 7.59
CA VAL A 45 -16.95 11.31 8.49
C VAL A 45 -16.89 9.96 7.79
N LEU A 46 -15.69 9.51 7.46
CA LEU A 46 -15.44 8.35 6.61
C LEU A 46 -14.57 7.33 7.36
N PRO A 47 -14.65 6.04 7.01
CA PRO A 47 -13.63 5.07 7.44
C PRO A 47 -12.22 5.58 7.08
N GLY A 48 -11.28 5.44 8.01
CA GLY A 48 -9.88 5.76 7.78
C GLY A 48 -9.31 5.02 6.58
N ILE A 49 -8.42 5.67 5.81
CA ILE A 49 -7.81 5.03 4.64
C ILE A 49 -6.86 3.93 5.12
N VAL A 50 -6.96 2.77 4.48
CA VAL A 50 -6.04 1.64 4.62
C VAL A 50 -5.26 1.54 3.32
N ASP A 51 -3.99 1.94 3.36
CA ASP A 51 -3.12 1.95 2.19
C ASP A 51 -2.36 0.63 2.11
N VAL A 52 -2.66 -0.19 1.08
CA VAL A 52 -2.09 -1.54 0.93
C VAL A 52 -0.70 -1.59 0.32
N HIS A 53 -0.24 -0.47 -0.27
CA HIS A 53 1.08 -0.36 -0.87
C HIS A 53 1.45 1.12 -1.05
N GLY A 54 2.56 1.54 -0.42
CA GLY A 54 3.17 2.84 -0.68
C GLY A 54 4.69 2.79 -0.59
N ASP A 55 5.36 3.21 -1.66
CA ASP A 55 6.83 3.37 -1.71
C ASP A 55 7.26 4.84 -1.54
N GLY A 56 6.28 5.75 -1.43
CA GLY A 56 6.51 7.18 -1.28
C GLY A 56 7.38 7.57 -0.07
N PHE A 57 7.43 6.74 0.98
CA PHE A 57 8.18 7.00 2.22
C PHE A 57 9.69 7.09 1.99
N GLU A 58 10.21 6.48 0.92
CA GLU A 58 11.64 6.54 0.57
C GLU A 58 12.16 8.00 0.46
N ARG A 59 11.29 8.95 0.08
CA ARG A 59 11.64 10.39 0.01
C ARG A 59 12.04 10.99 1.36
N HIS A 60 11.49 10.45 2.45
CA HIS A 60 11.79 10.87 3.82
C HIS A 60 13.03 10.17 4.36
N LEU A 61 13.28 8.93 3.93
CA LEU A 61 14.44 8.15 4.36
C LEU A 61 15.72 8.58 3.66
N ALA A 62 15.63 8.95 2.38
CA ALA A 62 16.78 9.33 1.57
C ALA A 62 16.48 10.58 0.72
N PRO A 63 16.21 11.75 1.35
CA PRO A 63 15.94 12.99 0.62
C PRO A 63 17.13 13.41 -0.26
N ARG A 64 18.36 12.98 0.09
CA ARG A 64 19.57 13.07 -0.73
C ARG A 64 20.44 11.82 -0.57
N ARG A 65 21.15 11.42 -1.64
CA ARG A 65 22.07 10.27 -1.59
C ARG A 65 23.14 10.46 -0.50
N GLY A 66 23.28 9.47 0.38
CA GLY A 66 24.26 9.46 1.48
C GLY A 66 23.85 10.28 2.72
N ALA A 67 22.70 10.95 2.69
CA ALA A 67 22.22 11.78 3.77
C ALA A 67 21.06 11.08 4.49
N MET A 68 21.39 10.23 5.47
CA MET A 68 20.67 10.08 6.75
C MET A 68 21.34 9.00 7.60
N LYS A 69 21.70 9.34 8.84
CA LYS A 69 22.18 8.39 9.86
C LYS A 69 21.03 7.87 10.75
N GLN A 70 19.81 8.37 10.56
CA GLN A 70 18.67 8.16 11.47
C GLN A 70 17.41 7.78 10.67
N MET A 71 17.34 6.53 10.19
CA MET A 71 16.18 6.06 9.41
C MET A 71 14.86 6.14 10.19
N ALA A 72 14.90 5.92 11.51
CA ALA A 72 13.73 6.00 12.37
C ALA A 72 13.03 7.37 12.26
N GLU A 73 13.77 8.48 12.27
CA GLU A 73 13.20 9.82 12.12
C GLU A 73 12.54 10.03 10.76
N GLY A 74 13.10 9.43 9.70
CA GLY A 74 12.48 9.45 8.38
C GLY A 74 11.18 8.65 8.32
N VAL A 75 11.07 7.53 9.05
CA VAL A 75 9.82 6.78 9.19
C VAL A 75 8.78 7.61 9.94
N VAL A 76 9.17 8.31 11.02
CA VAL A 76 8.27 9.22 11.76
C VAL A 76 7.78 10.37 10.86
N ALA A 77 8.66 10.97 10.06
CA ALA A 77 8.27 12.02 9.12
C ALA A 77 7.31 11.51 8.04
N ALA A 78 7.53 10.29 7.52
CA ALA A 78 6.62 9.64 6.59
C ALA A 78 5.25 9.38 7.23
N GLU A 79 5.22 8.92 8.49
CA GLU A 79 3.98 8.70 9.24
C GLU A 79 3.15 9.98 9.39
N ALA A 80 3.80 11.11 9.68
CA ALA A 80 3.11 12.39 9.77
C ALA A 80 2.45 12.79 8.43
N GLU A 81 3.11 12.54 7.29
CA GLU A 81 2.52 12.78 5.97
C GLU A 81 1.35 11.83 5.68
N LEU A 82 1.46 10.55 6.05
CA LEU A 82 0.38 9.57 5.92
C LEU A 82 -0.86 10.00 6.71
N ALA A 83 -0.66 10.37 7.99
CA ALA A 83 -1.71 10.85 8.87
C ALA A 83 -2.41 12.11 8.29
N ALA A 84 -1.63 13.07 7.78
CA ALA A 84 -2.15 14.28 7.14
C ALA A 84 -2.97 14.01 5.87
N ASN A 85 -2.82 12.82 5.26
CA ASN A 85 -3.59 12.39 4.08
C ASN A 85 -4.77 11.47 4.40
N GLY A 86 -5.08 11.26 5.69
CA GLY A 86 -6.23 10.45 6.11
C GLY A 86 -5.95 8.96 6.21
N ILE A 87 -4.68 8.55 6.13
CA ILE A 87 -4.26 7.16 6.22
C ILE A 87 -4.11 6.78 7.70
N THR A 88 -4.82 5.73 8.09
CA THR A 88 -4.85 5.20 9.48
C THR A 88 -4.08 3.88 9.61
N THR A 89 -3.88 3.20 8.48
CA THR A 89 -3.06 1.99 8.34
C THR A 89 -2.30 2.10 7.02
N ALA A 90 -0.98 1.96 7.04
CA ALA A 90 -0.14 2.10 5.86
C ALA A 90 0.82 0.93 5.71
N VAL A 91 0.82 0.32 4.52
CA VAL A 91 1.83 -0.65 4.10
C VAL A 91 3.00 0.08 3.45
N LEU A 92 4.19 -0.01 4.05
CA LEU A 92 5.41 0.60 3.56
C LEU A 92 6.19 -0.42 2.72
N ALA A 93 6.15 -0.24 1.40
CA ALA A 93 6.67 -1.17 0.42
C ALA A 93 8.16 -0.90 0.11
N GLN A 94 9.06 -1.69 0.70
CA GLN A 94 10.50 -1.55 0.51
C GLN A 94 11.05 -2.63 -0.42
N PHE A 95 11.79 -2.19 -1.44
CA PHE A 95 12.54 -3.07 -2.33
C PHE A 95 13.72 -3.77 -1.66
N TYR A 96 13.93 -5.03 -2.06
CA TYR A 96 15.12 -5.82 -1.83
C TYR A 96 15.56 -6.42 -3.17
N SER A 97 16.54 -5.78 -3.79
CA SER A 97 16.79 -5.90 -5.23
C SER A 97 18.26 -5.81 -5.60
N TRP A 98 18.62 -6.52 -6.66
CA TRP A 98 19.90 -6.42 -7.34
C TRP A 98 20.15 -5.02 -7.91
N GLU A 99 19.13 -4.19 -8.09
CA GLU A 99 19.26 -2.82 -8.60
C GLU A 99 20.14 -1.92 -7.71
N GLY A 100 20.29 -2.26 -6.44
CA GLY A 100 21.17 -1.54 -5.51
C GLY A 100 20.66 -0.15 -5.12
N GLY A 101 21.52 0.66 -4.51
CA GLY A 101 21.14 1.98 -4.00
C GLY A 101 20.07 1.88 -2.91
N LEU A 102 18.96 2.62 -3.04
CA LEU A 102 17.82 2.57 -2.10
C LEU A 102 17.03 1.26 -2.17
N ARG A 103 17.36 0.39 -3.13
CA ARG A 103 16.75 -0.92 -3.30
C ARG A 103 17.68 -2.06 -2.87
N SER A 104 18.88 -1.74 -2.34
CA SER A 104 19.86 -2.77 -1.99
C SER A 104 19.43 -3.58 -0.75
N PRO A 105 19.90 -4.82 -0.62
CA PRO A 105 19.79 -5.61 0.60
C PRO A 105 20.07 -4.86 1.90
N GLU A 106 21.18 -4.12 1.92
CA GLU A 106 21.67 -3.41 3.10
C GLU A 106 20.79 -2.21 3.44
N PHE A 107 20.26 -1.52 2.44
CA PHE A 107 19.32 -0.43 2.65
C PHE A 107 17.99 -0.97 3.16
N ALA A 108 17.45 -2.01 2.51
CA ALA A 108 16.20 -2.66 2.90
C ALA A 108 16.24 -3.12 4.36
N ALA A 109 17.33 -3.77 4.79
CA ALA A 109 17.52 -4.19 6.17
C ALA A 109 17.42 -3.03 7.17
N GLN A 110 18.07 -1.90 6.87
CA GLN A 110 18.01 -0.71 7.73
C GLN A 110 16.59 -0.11 7.77
N VAL A 111 15.86 -0.13 6.65
CA VAL A 111 14.48 0.34 6.58
C VAL A 111 13.57 -0.52 7.44
N PHE A 112 13.64 -1.85 7.32
CA PHE A 112 12.78 -2.73 8.10
C PHE A 112 13.05 -2.64 9.60
N GLU A 113 14.32 -2.54 10.01
CA GLU A 113 14.67 -2.31 11.42
C GLU A 113 14.14 -0.95 11.91
N ALA A 114 14.19 0.09 11.09
CA ALA A 114 13.62 1.39 11.42
C ALA A 114 12.09 1.34 11.58
N ILE A 115 11.38 0.67 10.66
CA ILE A 115 9.91 0.50 10.75
C ILE A 115 9.57 -0.27 12.03
N LYS A 116 10.25 -1.38 12.30
CA LYS A 116 10.06 -2.20 13.50
C LYS A 116 10.29 -1.41 14.79
N ALA A 117 11.30 -0.55 14.82
CA ALA A 117 11.60 0.30 15.98
C ALA A 117 10.55 1.40 16.21
N VAL A 118 9.93 1.94 15.15
CA VAL A 118 9.05 3.12 15.22
C VAL A 118 7.56 2.78 15.29
N ARG A 119 7.10 1.70 14.64
CA ARG A 119 5.66 1.45 14.42
C ARG A 119 4.81 1.34 15.69
N HIS A 120 5.41 1.12 16.86
CA HIS A 120 4.71 1.06 18.16
C HIS A 120 4.71 2.41 18.92
N SER A 121 5.48 3.40 18.48
CA SER A 121 5.54 4.73 19.09
C SER A 121 4.70 5.78 18.35
N VAL A 122 4.30 5.50 17.11
CA VAL A 122 3.44 6.35 16.29
C VAL A 122 1.94 6.03 16.47
N VAL A 123 1.07 6.81 15.83
CA VAL A 123 -0.40 6.63 15.94
C VAL A 123 -0.95 5.82 14.77
N THR A 124 -0.47 6.10 13.55
CA THR A 124 -0.83 5.33 12.34
C THR A 124 -0.24 3.92 12.41
N ASP A 125 -1.01 2.90 12.05
CA ASP A 125 -0.48 1.53 12.00
C ASP A 125 0.43 1.38 10.78
N LEU A 126 1.72 1.11 11.00
CA LEU A 126 2.70 0.90 9.93
C LEU A 126 3.00 -0.59 9.77
N LEU A 127 2.74 -1.11 8.57
CA LEU A 127 3.00 -2.50 8.18
C LEU A 127 4.13 -2.53 7.15
N PRO A 128 5.25 -3.22 7.40
CA PRO A 128 6.28 -3.36 6.37
C PRO A 128 5.86 -4.35 5.28
N GLN A 129 6.15 -4.03 4.02
CA GLN A 129 6.09 -4.97 2.91
C GLN A 129 7.47 -5.10 2.26
N LEU A 130 7.88 -6.35 1.99
CA LEU A 130 9.09 -6.65 1.24
C LEU A 130 8.76 -6.88 -0.22
N ARG A 131 9.31 -6.03 -1.09
CA ARG A 131 9.29 -6.22 -2.54
C ARG A 131 10.58 -6.93 -2.97
N PHE A 132 10.50 -8.22 -3.25
CA PHE A 132 11.66 -9.08 -3.44
C PHE A 132 11.89 -9.42 -4.92
N GLU A 133 13.09 -9.15 -5.42
CA GLU A 133 13.52 -9.61 -6.75
C GLU A 133 13.80 -11.11 -6.78
N ILE A 134 13.10 -11.83 -7.62
CA ILE A 134 13.22 -13.30 -7.71
C ILE A 134 14.58 -13.79 -8.18
N HIS A 135 15.38 -12.94 -8.83
CA HIS A 135 16.70 -13.33 -9.32
C HIS A 135 17.82 -13.19 -8.28
N MET A 136 17.48 -12.83 -7.03
CA MET A 136 18.40 -12.80 -5.87
C MET A 136 18.59 -14.19 -5.26
N LEU A 137 19.04 -15.16 -6.06
CA LEU A 137 19.10 -16.59 -5.71
C LEU A 137 19.94 -16.91 -4.46
N GLU A 138 20.97 -16.10 -4.21
CA GLU A 138 21.86 -16.22 -3.05
C GLU A 138 21.14 -15.90 -1.73
N GLU A 139 20.02 -15.17 -1.78
CA GLU A 139 19.29 -14.70 -0.60
C GLU A 139 18.24 -15.69 -0.11
N TYR A 140 17.86 -16.66 -0.94
CA TYR A 140 16.73 -17.56 -0.68
C TYR A 140 16.91 -18.33 0.64
N ALA A 141 18.10 -18.86 0.91
CA ALA A 141 18.36 -19.70 2.08
C ALA A 141 18.25 -18.94 3.42
N GLY A 142 18.26 -17.60 3.40
CA GLY A 142 18.16 -16.77 4.60
C GLY A 142 16.93 -15.86 4.63
N LEU A 143 16.14 -15.81 3.55
CA LEU A 143 15.09 -14.80 3.39
C LEU A 143 13.98 -14.96 4.43
N ALA A 144 13.53 -16.20 4.68
CA ALA A 144 12.49 -16.47 5.67
C ALA A 144 12.90 -16.03 7.08
N ALA A 145 14.16 -16.26 7.46
CA ALA A 145 14.69 -15.80 8.74
C ALA A 145 14.72 -14.27 8.85
N LYS A 146 15.18 -13.57 7.79
CA LYS A 146 15.16 -12.11 7.71
C LYS A 146 13.74 -11.55 7.81
N VAL A 147 12.78 -12.13 7.07
CA VAL A 147 11.36 -11.74 7.10
C VAL A 147 10.77 -11.88 8.50
N ALA A 148 11.07 -12.97 9.20
CA ALA A 148 10.64 -13.18 10.58
C ALA A 148 11.30 -12.17 11.55
N GLU A 149 12.61 -11.95 11.42
CA GLU A 149 13.36 -10.99 12.24
C GLU A 149 12.82 -9.57 12.10
N TRP A 150 12.57 -9.14 10.87
CA TRP A 150 12.01 -7.84 10.52
C TRP A 150 10.51 -7.72 10.78
N GLN A 151 9.84 -8.83 11.08
CA GLN A 151 8.40 -8.92 11.31
C GLN A 151 7.61 -8.37 10.12
N VAL A 152 7.97 -8.84 8.92
CA VAL A 152 7.34 -8.48 7.64
C VAL A 152 6.16 -9.42 7.36
N PRO A 153 4.90 -8.96 7.46
CA PRO A 153 3.73 -9.80 7.24
C PRO A 153 3.34 -9.97 5.77
N TYR A 154 4.00 -9.26 4.84
CA TYR A 154 3.62 -9.22 3.43
C TYR A 154 4.86 -9.15 2.52
N VAL A 155 5.01 -10.13 1.64
CA VAL A 155 6.07 -10.18 0.62
C VAL A 155 5.42 -10.17 -0.77
N VAL A 156 5.95 -9.33 -1.66
CA VAL A 156 5.55 -9.24 -3.06
C VAL A 156 6.74 -9.55 -3.94
N PHE A 157 6.56 -10.46 -4.89
CA PHE A 157 7.61 -10.86 -5.82
C PHE A 157 7.63 -9.97 -7.06
N ASN A 158 8.83 -9.56 -7.45
CA ASN A 158 9.10 -8.74 -8.61
C ASN A 158 10.10 -9.44 -9.55
N ASP A 159 9.96 -9.18 -10.85
CA ASP A 159 10.98 -9.48 -11.84
C ASP A 159 11.22 -8.25 -12.73
N HIS A 160 12.19 -7.43 -12.34
CA HIS A 160 12.55 -6.25 -13.12
C HIS A 160 13.65 -6.52 -14.15
N LEU A 161 14.03 -7.78 -14.42
CA LEU A 161 15.01 -8.06 -15.46
C LEU A 161 14.40 -7.80 -16.84
N PRO A 162 15.10 -7.08 -17.74
CA PRO A 162 14.64 -6.82 -19.09
C PRO A 162 14.89 -8.05 -20.00
N HIS A 163 14.19 -9.15 -19.72
CA HIS A 163 14.41 -10.46 -20.32
C HIS A 163 14.42 -10.44 -21.85
N ASP A 164 13.46 -9.79 -22.51
CA ASP A 164 13.42 -9.70 -23.98
C ASP A 164 14.68 -9.08 -24.58
N ARG A 165 15.23 -8.05 -23.91
CA ARG A 165 16.47 -7.40 -24.36
C ARG A 165 17.69 -8.26 -24.08
N LEU A 166 17.72 -8.93 -22.91
CA LEU A 166 18.80 -9.84 -22.54
C LEU A 166 18.87 -11.03 -23.49
N ALA A 167 17.73 -11.64 -23.81
CA ALA A 167 17.60 -12.70 -24.81
C ALA A 167 18.04 -12.25 -26.21
N ALA A 168 17.72 -11.00 -26.59
CA ALA A 168 18.18 -10.40 -27.85
C ALA A 168 19.64 -9.92 -27.83
N GLY A 169 20.39 -10.10 -26.73
CA GLY A 169 21.77 -9.61 -26.57
C GLY A 169 21.89 -8.08 -26.58
N LYS A 170 20.80 -7.34 -26.37
CA LYS A 170 20.74 -5.88 -26.45
C LYS A 170 20.89 -5.26 -25.06
N LYS A 171 21.77 -4.27 -24.93
CA LYS A 171 21.91 -3.49 -23.69
C LYS A 171 20.63 -2.70 -23.40
N PRO A 172 20.09 -2.73 -22.17
CA PRO A 172 18.96 -1.90 -21.76
C PRO A 172 19.28 -0.40 -21.90
N PRO A 173 18.34 0.44 -22.38
CA PRO A 173 18.58 1.86 -22.62
C PRO A 173 19.08 2.67 -21.42
N ARG A 174 18.79 2.23 -20.19
CA ARG A 174 19.15 2.93 -18.94
C ARG A 174 20.23 2.21 -18.13
N LEU A 175 20.90 1.22 -18.72
CA LEU A 175 21.88 0.36 -18.03
C LEU A 175 22.98 1.16 -17.33
N THR A 176 23.60 2.12 -18.03
CA THR A 176 24.68 2.93 -17.45
C THR A 176 24.20 3.72 -16.23
N GLY A 177 23.03 4.34 -16.33
CA GLY A 177 22.44 5.10 -15.21
C GLY A 177 22.11 4.21 -14.01
N GLN A 178 21.57 3.01 -14.26
CA GLN A 178 21.26 2.03 -13.21
C GLN A 178 22.55 1.54 -12.51
N ALA A 179 23.58 1.21 -13.29
CA ALA A 179 24.88 0.80 -12.76
C ALA A 179 25.50 1.89 -11.87
N LEU A 180 25.52 3.14 -12.32
CA LEU A 180 26.05 4.27 -11.53
C LEU A 180 25.21 4.57 -10.28
N LYS A 181 23.89 4.38 -10.34
CA LYS A 181 23.02 4.47 -9.15
C LYS A 181 23.34 3.37 -8.13
N ALA A 182 23.66 2.17 -8.61
CA ALA A 182 24.08 1.05 -7.80
C ALA A 182 25.54 1.11 -7.32
N GLY A 183 26.32 2.11 -7.78
CA GLY A 183 27.76 2.21 -7.48
C GLY A 183 28.62 1.16 -8.21
N ARG A 184 28.14 0.63 -9.34
CA ARG A 184 28.82 -0.41 -10.12
C ARG A 184 29.37 0.11 -11.44
N ASN A 185 30.41 -0.55 -11.95
CA ASN A 185 30.87 -0.35 -13.32
C ASN A 185 29.79 -0.85 -14.32
N PRO A 186 29.46 -0.10 -15.38
CA PRO A 186 28.43 -0.50 -16.36
C PRO A 186 28.66 -1.85 -17.03
N GLU A 187 29.91 -2.21 -17.34
CA GLU A 187 30.25 -3.49 -17.97
C GLU A 187 30.05 -4.66 -16.99
N VAL A 188 30.43 -4.46 -15.72
CA VAL A 188 30.20 -5.44 -14.65
C VAL A 188 28.70 -5.62 -14.39
N HIS A 189 27.95 -4.52 -14.34
CA HIS A 189 26.50 -4.57 -14.18
C HIS A 189 25.83 -5.27 -15.37
N TRP A 190 26.30 -5.02 -16.60
CA TRP A 190 25.81 -5.73 -17.78
C TRP A 190 26.04 -7.24 -17.69
N GLN A 191 27.23 -7.67 -17.26
CA GLN A 191 27.52 -9.09 -17.09
C GLN A 191 26.61 -9.70 -16.02
N MET A 192 26.43 -9.03 -14.88
CA MET A 192 25.53 -9.45 -13.81
C MET A 192 24.09 -9.71 -14.31
N LEU A 193 23.52 -8.80 -15.11
CA LEU A 193 22.16 -8.99 -15.65
C LEU A 193 22.05 -10.21 -16.58
N LYS A 194 23.08 -10.46 -17.40
CA LYS A 194 23.12 -11.65 -18.26
C LYS A 194 23.19 -12.93 -17.43
N ASP A 195 24.03 -12.93 -16.40
CA ASP A 195 24.21 -14.10 -15.53
C ASP A 195 22.91 -14.43 -14.78
N MET A 196 22.21 -13.41 -14.25
CA MET A 196 20.90 -13.58 -13.64
C MET A 196 19.86 -14.11 -14.63
N HIS A 197 19.76 -13.55 -15.84
CA HIS A 197 18.83 -14.04 -16.86
C HIS A 197 19.15 -15.48 -17.33
N ALA A 198 20.43 -15.85 -17.38
CA ALA A 198 20.84 -17.22 -17.69
C ALA A 198 20.36 -18.23 -16.63
N ARG A 199 20.18 -17.78 -15.38
CA ARG A 199 19.72 -18.59 -14.23
C ARG A 199 18.21 -18.50 -13.96
N ARG A 200 17.42 -17.92 -14.86
CA ARG A 200 15.96 -17.75 -14.67
C ARG A 200 15.21 -19.06 -14.39
N GLU A 201 15.63 -20.18 -14.99
CA GLU A 201 15.01 -21.49 -14.74
C GLU A 201 15.34 -22.03 -13.33
N GLU A 202 16.56 -21.74 -12.84
CA GLU A 202 16.95 -22.04 -11.46
C GLU A 202 16.11 -21.22 -10.48
N ALA A 203 15.90 -19.94 -10.76
CA ALA A 203 15.02 -19.08 -9.97
C ALA A 203 13.59 -19.61 -9.94
N ALA A 204 13.02 -19.94 -11.10
CA ALA A 204 11.68 -20.51 -11.21
C ALA A 204 11.53 -21.82 -10.42
N GLY A 205 12.53 -22.72 -10.49
CA GLY A 205 12.51 -24.01 -9.79
C GLY A 205 12.70 -23.92 -8.27
N ARG A 206 13.32 -22.84 -7.77
CA ARG A 206 13.55 -22.64 -6.32
C ARG A 206 12.48 -21.77 -5.66
N LEU A 207 11.72 -21.01 -6.44
CA LEU A 207 10.67 -20.10 -5.93
C LEU A 207 9.57 -20.83 -5.16
N GLU A 208 9.21 -22.05 -5.57
CA GLU A 208 8.14 -22.82 -4.92
C GLU A 208 8.49 -23.12 -3.45
N ALA A 209 9.72 -23.59 -3.19
CA ALA A 209 10.21 -23.83 -1.83
C ALA A 209 10.24 -22.54 -1.00
N LEU A 210 10.74 -21.45 -1.58
CA LEU A 210 10.78 -20.15 -0.89
C LEU A 210 9.37 -19.65 -0.51
N CYS A 211 8.41 -19.76 -1.44
CA CYS A 211 7.03 -19.35 -1.15
C CYS A 211 6.40 -20.23 -0.06
N ALA A 212 6.65 -21.55 -0.08
CA ALA A 212 6.17 -22.46 0.96
C ALA A 212 6.75 -22.12 2.35
N GLU A 213 8.04 -21.79 2.43
CA GLU A 213 8.70 -21.36 3.66
C GLU A 213 8.10 -20.06 4.21
N LEU A 214 7.88 -19.05 3.35
CA LEU A 214 7.26 -17.78 3.76
C LEU A 214 5.79 -17.97 4.17
N ALA A 215 5.04 -18.78 3.44
CA ALA A 215 3.65 -19.09 3.78
C ALA A 215 3.54 -19.81 5.13
N ALA A 216 4.49 -20.69 5.47
CA ALA A 216 4.55 -21.35 6.77
C ALA A 216 4.75 -20.36 7.95
N LEU A 217 5.31 -19.17 7.69
CA LEU A 217 5.41 -18.07 8.66
C LEU A 217 4.13 -17.21 8.75
N GLY A 218 3.09 -17.54 7.98
CA GLY A 218 1.86 -16.75 7.90
C GLY A 218 2.00 -15.45 7.10
N VAL A 219 3.06 -15.35 6.29
CA VAL A 219 3.32 -14.18 5.43
C VAL A 219 2.37 -14.20 4.24
N ARG A 220 1.73 -13.06 3.97
CA ARG A 220 0.95 -12.85 2.75
C ARG A 220 1.90 -12.76 1.56
N LEU A 221 1.53 -13.41 0.47
CA LEU A 221 2.34 -13.43 -0.74
C LEU A 221 1.56 -12.79 -1.89
N GLY A 222 2.23 -11.91 -2.64
CA GLY A 222 1.71 -11.32 -3.86
C GLY A 222 2.73 -11.37 -5.00
N SER A 223 2.26 -11.10 -6.21
CA SER A 223 3.12 -10.83 -7.37
C SER A 223 2.80 -9.44 -7.91
N HIS A 224 3.77 -8.85 -8.58
CA HIS A 224 3.69 -7.50 -9.11
C HIS A 224 3.83 -7.52 -10.65
N ASP A 225 3.10 -6.64 -11.33
CA ASP A 225 3.11 -6.48 -12.80
C ASP A 225 2.77 -7.77 -13.56
N ASP A 226 1.76 -8.52 -13.11
CA ASP A 226 1.31 -9.72 -13.83
C ASP A 226 0.83 -9.35 -15.25
N GLN A 227 1.30 -10.09 -16.27
CA GLN A 227 1.04 -9.79 -17.69
C GLN A 227 0.14 -10.81 -18.41
N THR A 228 0.11 -12.07 -17.97
CA THR A 228 -0.69 -13.12 -18.63
C THR A 228 -1.47 -13.95 -17.62
N ALA A 229 -2.53 -14.62 -18.10
CA ALA A 229 -3.32 -15.53 -17.28
C ALA A 229 -2.48 -16.71 -16.75
N GLU A 230 -1.55 -17.24 -17.55
CA GLU A 230 -0.68 -18.35 -17.15
C GLU A 230 0.30 -17.91 -16.06
N GLY A 231 0.91 -16.73 -16.19
CA GLY A 231 1.80 -16.19 -15.16
C GLY A 231 1.08 -16.01 -13.82
N ARG A 232 -0.13 -15.44 -13.85
CA ARG A 232 -1.01 -15.32 -12.69
C ARG A 232 -1.33 -16.68 -12.06
N ALA A 233 -1.64 -17.69 -12.87
CA ALA A 233 -1.90 -19.05 -12.40
C ALA A 233 -0.68 -19.69 -11.74
N VAL A 234 0.52 -19.49 -12.30
CA VAL A 234 1.78 -19.96 -11.71
C VAL A 234 2.03 -19.32 -10.34
N TRP A 235 1.83 -18.00 -10.21
CA TRP A 235 1.97 -17.31 -8.92
C TRP A 235 0.97 -17.81 -7.88
N ARG A 236 -0.28 -17.99 -8.28
CA ARG A 236 -1.34 -18.55 -7.44
C ARG A 236 -0.98 -19.95 -6.94
N ALA A 237 -0.44 -20.81 -7.80
CA ALA A 237 -0.01 -22.16 -7.44
C ALA A 237 1.10 -22.14 -6.38
N ARG A 238 1.95 -21.10 -6.38
CA ARG A 238 2.98 -20.88 -5.35
C ARG A 238 2.44 -20.24 -4.06
N GLY A 239 1.13 -19.97 -3.97
CA GLY A 239 0.52 -19.33 -2.81
C GLY A 239 0.63 -17.81 -2.78
N ALA A 240 1.20 -17.17 -3.81
CA ALA A 240 1.06 -15.73 -4.00
C ALA A 240 -0.36 -15.45 -4.47
N ARG A 241 -1.24 -14.96 -3.58
CA ARG A 241 -2.69 -14.83 -3.84
C ARG A 241 -3.13 -13.40 -4.12
N ILE A 242 -2.22 -12.43 -4.06
CA ILE A 242 -2.53 -11.02 -4.33
C ILE A 242 -1.86 -10.62 -5.66
N ALA A 243 -2.62 -10.00 -6.55
CA ALA A 243 -2.11 -9.44 -7.79
C ALA A 243 -1.95 -7.92 -7.64
N GLU A 244 -0.70 -7.46 -7.52
CA GLU A 244 -0.37 -6.04 -7.46
C GLU A 244 -0.10 -5.48 -8.86
N PHE A 245 -0.85 -4.44 -9.23
CA PHE A 245 -0.68 -3.66 -10.46
C PHE A 245 -0.57 -4.53 -11.73
N PRO A 246 -1.52 -5.45 -12.01
CA PRO A 246 -1.48 -6.22 -13.26
C PRO A 246 -1.39 -5.28 -14.47
N GLU A 247 -0.50 -5.58 -15.41
CA GLU A 247 -0.23 -4.72 -16.57
C GLU A 247 -1.24 -4.90 -17.70
N THR A 248 -1.97 -6.03 -17.69
CA THR A 248 -2.92 -6.38 -18.75
C THR A 248 -4.31 -6.69 -18.18
N LEU A 249 -5.32 -6.49 -19.03
CA LEU A 249 -6.69 -6.90 -18.74
C LEU A 249 -6.77 -8.42 -18.50
N GLU A 250 -6.07 -9.20 -19.33
CA GLU A 250 -6.03 -10.67 -19.24
C GLU A 250 -5.57 -11.15 -17.85
N ALA A 251 -4.49 -10.57 -17.31
CA ALA A 251 -3.99 -10.92 -15.99
C ALA A 251 -4.97 -10.51 -14.88
N ALA A 252 -5.61 -9.33 -14.99
CA ALA A 252 -6.58 -8.84 -14.03
C ALA A 252 -7.86 -9.72 -14.01
N GLU A 253 -8.35 -10.13 -15.17
CA GLU A 253 -9.49 -11.05 -15.32
C GLU A 253 -9.15 -12.45 -14.76
N ALA A 254 -7.95 -12.95 -15.03
CA ALA A 254 -7.49 -14.22 -14.48
C ALA A 254 -7.34 -14.17 -12.94
N ALA A 255 -6.88 -13.03 -12.40
CA ALA A 255 -6.82 -12.80 -10.96
C ALA A 255 -8.24 -12.90 -10.35
N ARG A 256 -9.16 -12.08 -10.88
CA ARG A 256 -10.56 -11.99 -10.43
C ARG A 256 -11.30 -13.32 -10.53
N SER A 257 -11.19 -14.00 -11.68
CA SER A 257 -11.94 -15.24 -11.96
C SER A 257 -11.61 -16.37 -10.99
N ALA A 258 -10.41 -16.37 -10.42
CA ALA A 258 -10.00 -17.36 -9.43
C ALA A 258 -9.90 -16.77 -8.00
N GLY A 259 -10.45 -15.58 -7.78
CA GLY A 259 -10.63 -14.97 -6.46
C GLY A 259 -9.34 -14.43 -5.82
N ASP A 260 -8.34 -14.06 -6.62
CA ASP A 260 -7.20 -13.29 -6.13
C ASP A 260 -7.55 -11.80 -6.13
N PRO A 261 -7.42 -11.09 -5.00
CA PRO A 261 -7.65 -9.66 -4.95
C PRO A 261 -6.67 -8.89 -5.84
N VAL A 262 -7.17 -7.85 -6.50
CA VAL A 262 -6.39 -6.97 -7.38
C VAL A 262 -6.16 -5.61 -6.73
N ILE A 263 -4.89 -5.19 -6.68
CA ILE A 263 -4.47 -3.86 -6.23
C ILE A 263 -4.14 -3.00 -7.46
N LEU A 264 -4.68 -1.78 -7.52
CA LEU A 264 -4.34 -0.78 -8.53
C LEU A 264 -3.79 0.51 -7.91
N GLY A 265 -3.01 1.25 -8.69
CA GLY A 265 -2.42 2.52 -8.25
C GLY A 265 -3.39 3.67 -8.35
N SER A 266 -3.70 4.29 -7.21
CA SER A 266 -4.50 5.52 -7.13
C SER A 266 -3.96 6.65 -8.00
N PRO A 267 -2.63 6.88 -8.15
CA PRO A 267 -2.13 7.92 -9.05
C PRO A 267 -2.55 7.71 -10.51
N ASN A 268 -2.71 6.46 -10.95
CA ASN A 268 -3.14 6.14 -12.31
C ASN A 268 -4.63 6.41 -12.52
N VAL A 269 -5.45 6.25 -11.48
CA VAL A 269 -6.85 6.69 -11.48
C VAL A 269 -6.92 8.22 -11.61
N VAL A 270 -6.18 8.95 -10.77
CA VAL A 270 -6.21 10.42 -10.73
C VAL A 270 -5.68 11.05 -12.02
N ARG A 271 -4.72 10.42 -12.70
CA ARG A 271 -4.18 10.90 -13.99
C ARG A 271 -5.19 10.76 -15.13
N GLY A 272 -6.14 9.83 -15.04
CA GLY A 272 -7.22 9.66 -16.01
C GLY A 272 -6.80 9.18 -17.41
N GLY A 273 -5.61 8.58 -17.56
CA GLY A 273 -5.12 8.09 -18.87
C GLY A 273 -4.40 6.75 -18.78
N SER A 274 -4.45 5.96 -19.86
CA SER A 274 -3.66 4.73 -20.00
C SER A 274 -2.21 5.07 -20.34
N HIS A 275 -1.25 4.44 -19.65
CA HIS A 275 0.14 4.49 -20.08
C HIS A 275 0.42 3.32 -21.03
N LYS A 276 0.95 3.61 -22.21
CA LYS A 276 1.61 2.64 -23.12
C LYS A 276 0.74 1.45 -23.59
N GLY A 277 -0.56 1.64 -23.83
CA GLY A 277 -1.42 0.56 -24.36
C GLY A 277 -1.78 -0.52 -23.33
N ASN A 278 -1.44 -0.33 -22.05
CA ASN A 278 -1.94 -1.13 -20.94
C ASN A 278 -3.37 -0.72 -20.58
N ALA A 279 -4.13 -1.61 -19.92
CA ALA A 279 -5.47 -1.32 -19.45
C ALA A 279 -5.46 -0.11 -18.47
N SER A 280 -6.37 0.84 -18.65
CA SER A 280 -6.47 1.98 -17.73
C SER A 280 -6.97 1.50 -16.36
N ALA A 281 -6.41 2.05 -15.27
CA ALA A 281 -6.90 1.74 -13.92
C ALA A 281 -8.40 2.03 -13.76
N VAL A 282 -8.91 3.08 -14.43
CA VAL A 282 -10.33 3.43 -14.43
C VAL A 282 -11.17 2.37 -15.16
N GLU A 283 -10.67 1.83 -16.28
CA GLU A 283 -11.36 0.79 -17.05
C GLU A 283 -11.45 -0.50 -16.24
N LEU A 284 -10.35 -0.91 -15.60
CA LEU A 284 -10.34 -2.09 -14.72
C LEU A 284 -11.31 -1.94 -13.55
N ILE A 285 -11.40 -0.75 -12.94
CA ILE A 285 -12.40 -0.47 -11.90
C ILE A 285 -13.82 -0.55 -12.45
N ALA A 286 -14.08 0.02 -13.63
CA ALA A 286 -15.39 -0.03 -14.28
C ALA A 286 -15.84 -1.47 -14.58
N MET A 287 -14.88 -2.36 -14.85
CA MET A 287 -15.10 -3.79 -15.06
C MET A 287 -15.19 -4.60 -13.76
N GLY A 288 -15.06 -3.97 -12.59
CA GLY A 288 -15.08 -4.65 -11.29
C GLY A 288 -13.82 -5.49 -11.01
N LEU A 289 -12.71 -5.17 -11.65
CA LEU A 289 -11.41 -5.85 -11.55
C LEU A 289 -10.45 -5.16 -10.58
N CYS A 290 -10.98 -4.54 -9.52
CA CYS A 290 -10.19 -3.84 -8.51
C CYS A 290 -10.82 -4.07 -7.13
N ASP A 291 -10.01 -4.49 -6.17
CA ASP A 291 -10.44 -4.71 -4.78
C ASP A 291 -9.81 -3.69 -3.83
N ALA A 292 -8.68 -3.10 -4.21
CA ALA A 292 -7.96 -2.11 -3.41
C ALA A 292 -7.20 -1.09 -4.27
N LEU A 293 -7.19 0.16 -3.79
CA LEU A 293 -6.44 1.26 -4.36
C LEU A 293 -5.28 1.66 -3.44
N ALA A 294 -4.07 1.54 -3.97
CA ALA A 294 -2.82 1.85 -3.30
C ALA A 294 -2.38 3.28 -3.55
N SER A 295 -1.70 3.91 -2.59
CA SER A 295 -1.10 5.24 -2.80
C SER A 295 0.07 5.23 -3.77
N ASP A 296 0.75 4.08 -3.88
CA ASP A 296 1.96 3.92 -4.69
C ASP A 296 2.98 5.00 -4.25
N TYR A 297 3.50 5.80 -5.18
CA TYR A 297 4.41 6.89 -4.85
C TYR A 297 3.70 8.18 -4.37
N HIS A 298 2.38 8.25 -4.16
CA HIS A 298 1.71 9.52 -3.86
C HIS A 298 0.50 9.41 -2.90
N TYR A 299 0.74 9.65 -1.61
CA TYR A 299 -0.24 9.55 -0.50
C TYR A 299 -1.55 10.31 -0.64
N PRO A 300 -1.62 11.50 -1.28
CA PRO A 300 -2.92 12.15 -1.49
C PRO A 300 -3.83 11.39 -2.46
N SER A 301 -3.28 10.45 -3.26
CA SER A 301 -4.00 9.83 -4.38
C SER A 301 -5.18 8.94 -3.98
N PRO A 302 -5.14 8.06 -2.95
CA PRO A 302 -6.27 7.20 -2.63
C PRO A 302 -7.56 7.99 -2.36
N ARG A 303 -7.51 9.00 -1.48
CA ARG A 303 -8.62 9.92 -1.24
C ARG A 303 -9.10 10.58 -2.53
N ARG A 304 -8.16 11.11 -3.34
CA ARG A 304 -8.50 11.81 -4.58
C ARG A 304 -9.14 10.89 -5.61
N ALA A 305 -8.67 9.64 -5.70
CA ALA A 305 -9.19 8.61 -6.59
C ALA A 305 -10.62 8.24 -6.19
N ALA A 306 -10.87 7.91 -4.92
CA ALA A 306 -12.21 7.58 -4.44
C ALA A 306 -13.21 8.73 -4.70
N LEU A 307 -12.85 9.98 -4.36
CA LEU A 307 -13.71 11.14 -4.63
C LEU A 307 -13.86 11.43 -6.13
N MET A 308 -12.88 11.11 -6.96
CA MET A 308 -12.99 11.26 -8.41
C MET A 308 -13.94 10.22 -9.02
N LEU A 309 -13.87 8.97 -8.56
CA LEU A 309 -14.76 7.89 -9.01
C LEU A 309 -16.22 8.17 -8.63
N GLU A 310 -16.43 8.74 -7.45
CA GLU A 310 -17.75 9.21 -6.99
C GLU A 310 -18.26 10.37 -7.86
N ARG A 311 -17.46 11.43 -8.03
CA ARG A 311 -17.86 12.60 -8.85
C ARG A 311 -18.08 12.26 -10.32
N SER A 312 -17.38 11.27 -10.86
CA SER A 312 -17.60 10.84 -12.26
C SER A 312 -18.86 9.99 -12.41
N GLY A 313 -19.50 9.59 -11.31
CA GLY A 313 -20.65 8.68 -11.31
C GLY A 313 -20.29 7.24 -11.68
N LEU A 314 -19.00 6.88 -11.66
CA LEU A 314 -18.58 5.51 -11.96
C LEU A 314 -18.92 4.58 -10.80
N LEU A 315 -18.78 5.08 -9.57
CA LEU A 315 -19.20 4.43 -8.34
C LEU A 315 -19.96 5.46 -7.49
N ASP A 316 -20.79 5.01 -6.56
CA ASP A 316 -21.24 5.86 -5.47
C ASP A 316 -20.14 6.05 -4.42
N LEU A 317 -20.37 6.91 -3.42
CA LEU A 317 -19.36 7.18 -2.39
C LEU A 317 -18.98 5.90 -1.62
N GLU A 318 -19.93 5.04 -1.29
CA GLU A 318 -19.67 3.79 -0.56
C GLU A 318 -18.78 2.84 -1.39
N GLY A 319 -19.15 2.59 -2.64
CA GLY A 319 -18.39 1.74 -3.55
C GLY A 319 -16.98 2.27 -3.83
N ALA A 320 -16.85 3.59 -4.02
CA ALA A 320 -15.54 4.21 -4.21
C ALA A 320 -14.68 4.16 -2.93
N TRP A 321 -15.28 4.42 -1.76
CA TRP A 321 -14.55 4.42 -0.50
C TRP A 321 -14.16 3.02 -0.03
N ARG A 322 -14.95 2.00 -0.41
CA ARG A 322 -14.63 0.59 -0.20
C ARG A 322 -13.25 0.25 -0.77
N LEU A 323 -12.87 0.81 -1.93
CA LEU A 323 -11.58 0.55 -2.57
C LEU A 323 -10.38 1.11 -1.78
N VAL A 324 -10.57 2.05 -0.86
CA VAL A 324 -9.47 2.70 -0.10
C VAL A 324 -9.52 2.41 1.40
N SER A 325 -10.50 1.63 1.86
CA SER A 325 -10.64 1.31 3.28
C SER A 325 -11.05 -0.16 3.50
N HIS A 326 -12.31 -0.53 3.26
CA HIS A 326 -12.77 -1.90 3.53
C HIS A 326 -12.07 -2.97 2.69
N GLY A 327 -11.98 -2.79 1.37
CA GLY A 327 -11.32 -3.74 0.45
C GLY A 327 -9.85 -3.99 0.82
N PRO A 328 -9.04 -2.92 0.95
CA PRO A 328 -7.71 -2.96 1.54
C PRO A 328 -7.62 -3.70 2.89
N ALA A 329 -8.51 -3.41 3.83
CA ALA A 329 -8.52 -4.06 5.14
C ALA A 329 -8.77 -5.57 5.02
N GLN A 330 -9.73 -5.99 4.19
CA GLN A 330 -10.02 -7.41 3.94
C GLN A 330 -8.85 -8.13 3.26
N LEU A 331 -8.21 -7.49 2.28
CA LEU A 331 -7.01 -8.02 1.62
C LEU A 331 -5.87 -8.27 2.62
N LEU A 332 -5.68 -7.34 3.56
CA LEU A 332 -4.71 -7.49 4.64
C LEU A 332 -5.21 -8.37 5.79
N GLY A 333 -6.41 -8.95 5.72
CA GLY A 333 -7.00 -9.76 6.80
C GLY A 333 -7.31 -8.99 8.09
N LEU A 334 -7.44 -7.67 7.99
CA LEU A 334 -7.78 -6.75 9.08
C LEU A 334 -9.30 -6.59 9.16
N ASN A 335 -9.95 -7.49 9.90
CA ASN A 335 -11.42 -7.50 10.05
C ASN A 335 -11.94 -6.49 11.08
N ASP A 336 -11.03 -5.90 11.87
CA ASP A 336 -11.32 -4.94 12.93
C ASP A 336 -11.53 -3.52 12.41
N ARG A 337 -11.31 -3.23 11.13
CA ARG A 337 -11.37 -1.88 10.54
C ARG A 337 -11.93 -1.86 9.12
N GLY A 338 -11.91 -0.70 8.49
CA GLY A 338 -12.34 -0.50 7.10
C GLY A 338 -13.79 -0.03 6.92
N THR A 339 -14.58 -0.04 7.99
CA THR A 339 -15.96 0.49 8.05
C THR A 339 -16.24 1.09 9.43
N LEU A 340 -17.27 1.94 9.52
CA LEU A 340 -17.69 2.60 10.76
C LEU A 340 -18.87 1.87 11.42
N GLU A 341 -18.60 0.68 11.96
CA GLU A 341 -19.58 -0.17 12.66
C GLU A 341 -19.21 -0.34 14.13
N ALA A 342 -20.21 -0.53 15.00
CA ALA A 342 -19.97 -0.75 16.42
C ALA A 342 -19.04 -1.94 16.66
N GLY A 343 -18.09 -1.78 17.59
CA GLY A 343 -17.07 -2.78 17.93
C GLY A 343 -15.85 -2.78 17.02
N LYS A 344 -15.88 -2.12 15.84
CA LYS A 344 -14.68 -1.93 15.02
C LYS A 344 -13.75 -0.87 15.61
N ARG A 345 -12.47 -0.96 15.26
CA ARG A 345 -11.44 0.02 15.59
C ARG A 345 -11.88 1.41 15.10
N ALA A 346 -11.70 2.42 15.94
CA ALA A 346 -12.03 3.81 15.64
C ALA A 346 -11.00 4.45 14.69
N ASP A 347 -10.99 3.96 13.45
CA ASP A 347 -10.21 4.48 12.32
C ASP A 347 -11.09 5.41 11.49
N ILE A 348 -10.92 6.72 11.67
CA ILE A 348 -11.82 7.75 11.15
C ILE A 348 -11.04 8.81 10.41
N LEU A 349 -11.55 9.15 9.23
CA LEU A 349 -11.16 10.32 8.46
C LEU A 349 -12.29 11.35 8.49
N VAL A 350 -11.97 12.58 8.87
CA VAL A 350 -12.88 13.72 8.77
C VAL A 350 -12.43 14.62 7.62
N LEU A 351 -13.31 14.82 6.64
CA LEU A 351 -13.08 15.73 5.53
C LEU A 351 -13.99 16.96 5.67
N ASP A 352 -13.44 18.13 5.37
CA ASP A 352 -14.26 19.32 5.11
C ASP A 352 -15.19 19.07 3.93
N LYS A 353 -16.51 19.27 4.08
CA LYS A 353 -17.48 18.83 3.07
C LYS A 353 -17.37 19.62 1.76
N GLU A 354 -17.02 20.90 1.83
CA GLU A 354 -16.94 21.77 0.65
C GLU A 354 -15.61 21.57 -0.09
N THR A 355 -14.50 21.60 0.64
CA THR A 355 -13.15 21.58 0.06
C THR A 355 -12.58 20.17 -0.07
N GLN A 356 -13.23 19.20 0.58
CA GLN A 356 -12.83 17.80 0.68
C GLN A 356 -11.43 17.61 1.29
N ARG A 357 -10.86 18.64 1.93
CA ARG A 357 -9.55 18.60 2.60
C ARG A 357 -9.65 17.79 3.88
N VAL A 358 -8.56 17.10 4.22
CA VAL A 358 -8.43 16.38 5.49
C VAL A 358 -8.46 17.39 6.63
N ALA A 359 -9.41 17.23 7.54
CA ALA A 359 -9.56 18.07 8.72
C ALA A 359 -9.09 17.33 9.99
N ALA A 360 -9.33 16.02 10.06
CA ALA A 360 -8.79 15.17 11.11
C ALA A 360 -8.60 13.73 10.64
N THR A 361 -7.63 13.04 11.24
CA THR A 361 -7.37 11.62 11.09
C THR A 361 -7.22 11.02 12.49
N ILE A 362 -8.00 9.97 12.76
CA ILE A 362 -8.01 9.26 14.03
C ILE A 362 -7.73 7.80 13.71
N ALA A 363 -6.71 7.20 14.34
CA ALA A 363 -6.41 5.78 14.21
C ALA A 363 -6.51 5.11 15.59
N GLY A 364 -7.31 4.06 15.71
CA GLY A 364 -7.58 3.38 16.98
C GLY A 364 -8.08 4.31 18.08
N GLY A 365 -8.89 5.32 17.73
CA GLY A 365 -9.39 6.33 18.67
C GLY A 365 -8.33 7.29 19.21
N ARG A 366 -7.16 7.37 18.57
CA ARG A 366 -6.10 8.35 18.86
C ARG A 366 -5.97 9.30 17.68
N VAL A 367 -5.88 10.60 17.95
CA VAL A 367 -5.68 11.62 16.90
C VAL A 367 -4.26 11.50 16.35
N SER A 368 -4.12 11.21 15.05
CA SER A 368 -2.83 11.22 14.34
C SER A 368 -2.61 12.54 13.59
N TYR A 369 -3.69 13.18 13.15
CA TYR A 369 -3.66 14.49 12.52
C TYR A 369 -4.95 15.25 12.82
N MET A 370 -4.85 16.56 13.03
CA MET A 370 -6.01 17.45 13.18
C MET A 370 -5.60 18.89 12.88
N ALA A 371 -6.40 19.61 12.10
CA ALA A 371 -6.09 20.99 11.72
C ALA A 371 -7.36 21.83 11.51
N GLY A 372 -7.19 23.15 11.60
CA GLY A 372 -8.25 24.12 11.30
C GLY A 372 -9.35 24.17 12.36
N GLU A 373 -10.57 24.54 11.93
CA GLU A 373 -11.70 24.77 12.82
C GLU A 373 -12.11 23.51 13.60
N VAL A 374 -12.02 22.32 12.98
CA VAL A 374 -12.27 21.03 13.65
C VAL A 374 -11.42 20.90 14.91
N ALA A 375 -10.14 21.28 14.87
CA ALA A 375 -9.28 21.22 16.04
C ALA A 375 -9.84 22.04 17.22
N GLY A 376 -10.37 23.24 16.94
CA GLY A 376 -11.05 24.06 17.94
C GLY A 376 -12.26 23.36 18.56
N ARG A 377 -13.08 22.69 17.74
CA ARG A 377 -14.26 21.94 18.23
C ARG A 377 -13.88 20.72 19.07
N PHE A 378 -12.74 20.09 18.78
CA PHE A 378 -12.20 19.01 19.60
C PHE A 378 -11.55 19.50 20.90
N LEU A 379 -11.12 20.76 21.00
CA LEU A 379 -10.48 21.31 22.20
C LEU A 379 -11.43 22.09 23.12
N ALA A 380 -12.58 22.54 22.61
CA ALA A 380 -13.65 23.18 23.38
C ALA A 380 -14.34 22.21 24.34
#